data_AF-A0A855N8H1-F1
#
_entry.id   AF-A0A855N8H1-F1
#
_cell.length_a   1.000
_cell.length_b   1.000
_cell.length_c   1.000
_cell.angle_alpha   90.00
_cell.angle_beta   90.00
_cell.angle_gamma   90.00
#
_symmetry.space_group_name_H-M   'P 1'
#
loop_
_entity.id
_entity.type
_entity.pdbx_description
1 polymer ?
#
loop_
_entity_poly.entity_id
_entity_poly.type
_entity_poly.pdbx_seq_one_letter_code
_entity_poly.pdbx_strand_id
1 'polypeptide(L)'
;MLVKIGKNETKIHDKSLESAVDEFAYLKRKIDSLNDELKAYKDIIANKASVLLENSDALSIGFESISRNKLKVSLGWDVKIKDADTLALLLGDKFSLLVKEERVYKPEKRLKELALDDDGLKECLEIKEKAPSISLM
;
A
#
# COMPACT_ATOMS: atom_id res chain seq x y z
N MET A 1 14.46 -4.04 -28.92
CA MET A 1 14.40 -3.17 -27.73
C MET A 1 15.78 -2.71 -27.23
N LEU A 2 15.80 -1.63 -26.43
CA LEU A 2 16.99 -1.01 -25.85
C LEU A 2 17.01 -1.27 -24.34
N VAL A 3 18.09 -1.84 -23.81
CA VAL A 3 18.27 -2.11 -22.38
C VAL A 3 19.32 -1.17 -21.82
N LYS A 4 19.01 -0.54 -20.68
CA LYS A 4 19.90 0.36 -19.94
C LYS A 4 20.28 -0.25 -18.60
N ILE A 5 21.58 -0.32 -18.32
CA ILE A 5 22.12 -0.72 -17.01
C ILE A 5 23.12 0.36 -16.59
N GLY A 6 22.72 1.22 -15.65
CA GLY A 6 23.49 2.40 -15.28
C GLY A 6 23.65 3.35 -16.47
N LYS A 7 24.90 3.64 -16.85
CA LYS A 7 25.23 4.48 -18.03
C LYS A 7 25.37 3.68 -19.33
N ASN A 8 25.35 2.35 -19.26
CA ASN A 8 25.54 1.49 -20.41
C ASN A 8 24.22 1.21 -21.11
N GLU A 9 24.26 1.19 -22.43
CA GLU A 9 23.09 1.02 -23.28
C GLU A 9 23.38 -0.08 -24.30
N THR A 10 22.48 -1.05 -24.43
CA THR A 10 22.67 -2.23 -25.29
C THR A 10 21.38 -2.50 -26.05
N LYS A 11 21.51 -2.73 -27.36
CA LYS A 11 20.39 -3.20 -28.18
C LYS A 11 20.32 -4.72 -28.11
N ILE A 12 19.13 -5.23 -27.78
CA ILE A 12 18.84 -6.65 -27.81
C ILE A 12 17.67 -6.92 -28.76
N HIS A 13 17.72 -8.08 -29.41
CA HIS A 13 16.69 -8.55 -30.33
C HIS A 13 15.94 -9.71 -29.69
N ASP A 14 15.02 -9.38 -28.78
CA ASP A 14 14.09 -10.32 -28.17
C ASP A 14 12.66 -9.80 -28.37
N LYS A 15 11.94 -10.42 -29.29
CA LYS A 15 10.56 -10.02 -29.61
C LYS A 15 9.60 -10.34 -28.47
N SER A 16 9.82 -11.43 -27.74
CA SER A 16 8.93 -11.83 -26.65
C SER A 16 9.02 -10.83 -25.51
N LEU A 17 10.23 -10.40 -25.17
CA LEU A 17 10.45 -9.39 -24.14
C LEU A 17 9.92 -8.03 -24.57
N GLU A 18 10.15 -7.62 -25.82
CA GLU A 18 9.63 -6.36 -26.36
C GLU A 18 8.10 -6.31 -26.29
N SER A 19 7.41 -7.36 -26.75
CA SER A 19 5.95 -7.47 -26.61
C SER A 19 5.48 -7.47 -25.15
N ALA A 20 6.19 -8.17 -24.25
CA ALA A 20 5.82 -8.19 -22.83
C ALA A 20 5.92 -6.80 -22.18
N VAL A 21 6.95 -6.02 -22.52
CA VAL A 21 7.11 -4.64 -22.04
C VAL A 21 6.01 -3.73 -22.56
N ASP A 22 5.68 -3.83 -23.86
CA ASP A 22 4.64 -3.02 -24.48
C ASP A 22 3.24 -3.32 -23.91
N GLU A 23 2.90 -4.61 -23.78
CA GLU A 23 1.61 -5.03 -23.22
C GLU A 23 1.48 -4.66 -21.74
N PHE A 24 2.55 -4.82 -20.95
CA PHE A 24 2.58 -4.35 -19.56
C PHE A 24 2.30 -2.85 -19.48
N ALA A 25 2.96 -2.05 -20.32
CA ALA A 25 2.77 -0.60 -20.34
C ALA A 25 1.36 -0.19 -20.75
N TYR A 26 0.79 -0.87 -21.75
CA TYR A 26 -0.59 -0.65 -22.16
C TYR A 26 -1.59 -0.96 -21.04
N LEU A 27 -1.49 -2.15 -20.43
CA LEU A 27 -2.39 -2.57 -19.36
C LEU A 27 -2.26 -1.68 -18.13
N LYS A 28 -1.05 -1.29 -17.74
CA LYS A 28 -0.84 -0.43 -16.58
C LYS A 28 -1.47 0.95 -16.80
N ARG A 29 -1.30 1.57 -17.98
CA ARG A 29 -1.99 2.83 -18.33
C ARG A 29 -3.51 2.69 -18.30
N LYS A 30 -4.05 1.58 -18.79
CA LYS A 30 -5.48 1.29 -18.74
C LYS A 30 -5.99 1.16 -17.30
N ILE A 31 -5.25 0.46 -16.44
CA ILE A 31 -5.56 0.36 -15.00
C ILE A 31 -5.56 1.74 -14.35
N ASP A 32 -4.58 2.59 -14.66
CA ASP A 32 -4.49 3.93 -14.10
C ASP A 32 -5.68 4.80 -14.54
N SER A 33 -6.06 4.77 -15.82
CA SER A 33 -7.29 5.43 -16.32
C SER A 33 -8.55 4.93 -15.62
N LEU A 34 -8.71 3.61 -15.47
CA LEU A 34 -9.87 3.03 -14.80
C LEU A 34 -9.90 3.38 -13.31
N ASN A 35 -8.75 3.51 -12.66
CA ASN A 35 -8.68 3.96 -11.27
C ASN A 35 -9.12 5.41 -11.11
N ASP A 36 -8.78 6.28 -12.07
CA ASP A 36 -9.22 7.67 -12.10
C ASP A 36 -10.73 7.76 -12.31
N GLU A 37 -11.30 7.00 -13.25
CA GLU A 37 -12.75 6.90 -13.44
C GLU A 37 -13.46 6.37 -12.18
N LEU A 38 -12.90 5.32 -11.57
CA LEU A 38 -13.43 4.74 -10.33
C LEU A 38 -13.43 5.75 -9.17
N LYS A 39 -12.43 6.62 -9.11
CA LYS A 39 -12.34 7.68 -8.09
C LYS A 39 -13.53 8.63 -8.17
N ALA A 40 -13.92 9.06 -9.37
CA ALA A 40 -15.09 9.93 -9.54
C ALA A 40 -16.38 9.30 -8.99
N TYR A 41 -16.59 8.00 -9.24
CA TYR A 41 -17.75 7.29 -8.68
C TYR A 41 -17.67 7.10 -7.18
N LYS A 42 -16.48 6.81 -6.64
CA LYS A 42 -16.26 6.73 -5.18
C LYS A 42 -16.64 8.04 -4.49
N ASP A 43 -16.25 9.18 -5.06
CA ASP A 43 -16.55 10.50 -4.50
C ASP A 43 -18.07 10.77 -4.48
N ILE A 44 -18.78 10.44 -5.56
CA ILE A 44 -20.26 10.55 -5.60
C ILE A 44 -20.91 9.69 -4.51
N ILE A 45 -20.50 8.42 -4.40
CA ILE A 45 -21.06 7.48 -3.43
C ILE A 45 -20.75 7.92 -2.00
N ALA A 46 -19.51 8.33 -1.72
CA ALA A 46 -19.07 8.79 -0.41
C ALA A 46 -19.83 10.05 0.02
N ASN A 47 -19.97 11.04 -0.86
CA ASN A 47 -20.74 12.25 -0.58
C ASN A 47 -22.20 11.91 -0.24
N LYS A 48 -22.82 11.00 -1.00
CA LYS A 48 -24.20 10.59 -0.73
C LYS A 48 -24.33 9.82 0.58
N ALA A 49 -23.36 8.95 0.89
CA ALA A 49 -23.30 8.24 2.17
C ALA A 49 -23.23 9.19 3.36
N SER A 50 -22.37 10.21 3.29
CA SER A 50 -22.23 11.22 4.35
C SER A 50 -23.53 11.97 4.60
N VAL A 51 -24.23 12.40 3.55
CA VAL A 51 -25.54 13.07 3.68
C VAL A 51 -26.60 12.14 4.30
N LEU A 52 -26.62 10.86 3.91
CA LEU A 52 -27.59 9.91 4.45
C LEU A 52 -27.31 9.50 5.90
N LEU A 53 -26.06 9.63 6.35
CA LEU A 53 -25.63 9.33 7.71
C LEU A 53 -25.58 10.54 8.63
N GLU A 54 -25.83 11.76 8.14
CA GLU A 54 -25.70 13.01 8.91
C GLU A 54 -26.51 13.03 10.22
N ASN A 55 -27.65 12.34 10.25
CA ASN A 55 -28.52 12.22 11.43
C ASN A 55 -28.56 10.80 12.02
N SER A 56 -27.51 10.01 11.78
CA SER A 56 -27.40 8.61 12.21
C SER A 56 -26.12 8.38 13.00
N ASP A 57 -26.22 7.63 14.10
CA ASP A 57 -25.04 7.17 14.86
C ASP A 57 -24.29 6.01 14.15
N ALA A 58 -24.79 5.55 13.00
CA ALA A 58 -24.18 4.45 12.26
C ALA A 58 -22.88 4.87 11.56
N LEU A 59 -21.81 4.10 11.77
CA LEU A 59 -20.51 4.28 11.13
C LEU A 59 -20.40 3.65 9.73
N SER A 60 -21.49 3.11 9.19
CA SER A 60 -21.50 2.56 7.84
C SER A 60 -22.89 2.47 7.25
N ILE A 61 -22.96 2.53 5.93
CA ILE A 61 -24.18 2.38 5.13
C ILE A 61 -23.94 1.38 3.99
N GLY A 62 -24.96 0.57 3.67
CA GLY A 62 -24.97 -0.32 2.52
C GLY A 62 -25.83 0.25 1.39
N PHE A 63 -25.36 0.11 0.15
CA PHE A 63 -26.11 0.41 -1.06
C PHE A 63 -26.34 -0.88 -1.85
N GLU A 64 -27.55 -1.06 -2.36
CA GLU A 64 -27.90 -2.13 -3.29
C GLU A 64 -28.57 -1.52 -4.52
N SER A 65 -28.04 -1.81 -5.71
CA SER A 65 -28.63 -1.34 -6.96
C SER A 65 -29.78 -2.25 -7.40
N ILE A 66 -30.62 -1.77 -8.32
CA ILE A 66 -31.68 -2.58 -8.96
C ILE A 66 -31.08 -3.82 -9.65
N SER A 67 -29.85 -3.70 -10.18
CA SER A 67 -29.08 -4.81 -10.77
C SER A 67 -28.44 -5.73 -9.73
N ARG A 68 -28.79 -5.60 -8.44
CA ARG A 68 -28.28 -6.40 -7.30
C ARG A 68 -26.79 -6.26 -7.00
N ASN A 69 -26.14 -5.21 -7.48
CA ASN A 69 -24.77 -4.90 -7.05
C ASN A 69 -24.82 -4.28 -5.65
N LYS A 70 -23.95 -4.75 -4.76
CA LYS A 70 -23.91 -4.32 -3.36
C LYS A 70 -22.59 -3.65 -3.03
N LEU A 71 -22.66 -2.53 -2.33
CA LEU A 71 -21.52 -1.76 -1.88
C LEU A 71 -21.72 -1.37 -0.41
N LYS A 72 -20.64 -1.36 0.37
CA LYS A 72 -20.64 -0.84 1.74
C LYS A 72 -19.73 0.38 1.79
N VAL A 73 -20.22 1.45 2.38
CA VAL A 73 -19.43 2.64 2.72
C VAL A 73 -19.30 2.67 4.23
N SER A 74 -18.07 2.66 4.73
CA SER A 74 -17.77 2.86 6.14
C SER A 74 -17.23 4.27 6.31
N LEU A 75 -17.89 5.06 7.16
CA LEU A 75 -17.45 6.38 7.58
C LEU A 75 -16.90 6.24 9.00
N GLY A 76 -15.64 6.58 9.19
CA GLY A 76 -14.97 6.48 10.48
C GLY A 76 -13.71 7.32 10.48
N TRP A 77 -13.18 7.55 11.68
CA TRP A 77 -11.95 8.32 11.86
C TRP A 77 -10.75 7.37 11.84
N ASP A 78 -9.81 7.64 10.94
CA ASP A 78 -8.47 7.06 11.01
C ASP A 78 -7.67 7.83 12.07
N VAL A 79 -7.68 7.34 13.31
CA VAL A 79 -6.95 7.95 14.43
C VAL A 79 -5.54 7.39 14.47
N LYS A 80 -4.55 8.25 14.22
CA LYS A 80 -3.13 7.92 14.33
C LYS A 80 -2.50 8.70 15.47
N ILE A 81 -1.65 8.02 16.26
CA ILE A 81 -0.85 8.69 17.28
C ILE A 81 0.25 9.50 16.58
N LYS A 82 0.17 10.83 16.67
CA LYS A 82 1.16 11.75 16.10
C LYS A 82 2.33 12.00 17.04
N ASP A 83 2.06 12.05 18.33
CA ASP A 83 3.02 12.30 19.40
C ASP A 83 2.68 11.38 20.57
N ALA A 84 3.46 10.31 20.73
CA ALA A 84 3.22 9.30 21.74
C ALA A 84 3.57 9.80 23.14
N ASP A 85 4.61 10.64 23.26
CA ASP A 85 5.10 11.13 24.56
C ASP A 85 4.10 12.10 25.18
N THR A 86 3.61 13.07 24.40
CA THR A 86 2.56 13.98 24.86
C THR A 86 1.26 13.23 25.16
N LEU A 87 0.91 12.23 24.34
CA LEU A 87 -0.28 11.43 24.57
C LEU A 87 -0.17 10.58 25.85
N ALA A 88 1.02 10.04 26.14
CA ALA A 88 1.29 9.30 27.38
C ALA A 88 1.15 10.20 28.62
N LEU A 89 1.64 11.44 28.56
CA LEU A 89 1.46 12.41 29.64
C LEU A 89 -0.04 12.74 29.88
N LEU A 90 -0.83 12.86 28.81
CA LEU A 90 -2.26 13.16 28.90
C LEU A 90 -3.10 11.99 29.40
N LEU A 91 -2.79 10.77 28.95
CA LEU A 91 -3.55 9.56 29.32
C LEU A 91 -3.09 8.95 30.65
N GLY A 92 -1.87 9.25 31.10
CA GLY A 92 -1.28 8.72 32.33
C GLY A 92 -1.37 7.19 32.37
N ASP A 93 -1.86 6.67 33.49
CA ASP A 93 -1.99 5.22 33.74
C ASP A 93 -2.91 4.50 32.74
N LYS A 94 -3.77 5.24 32.00
CA LYS A 94 -4.65 4.65 30.98
C LYS A 94 -3.95 4.44 29.64
N PHE A 95 -2.76 5.00 29.43
CA PHE A 95 -2.06 4.92 28.15
C PHE A 95 -1.88 3.45 27.71
N SER A 96 -1.32 2.62 28.57
CA SER A 96 -1.08 1.19 28.30
C SER A 96 -2.36 0.35 28.16
N LEU A 97 -3.53 0.87 28.58
CA LEU A 97 -4.83 0.23 28.37
C LEU A 97 -5.43 0.57 26.99
N LEU A 98 -5.07 1.73 26.44
CA LEU A 98 -5.67 2.29 25.23
C LEU A 98 -4.73 2.26 24.02
N VAL A 99 -3.44 2.07 24.24
CA VAL A 99 -2.40 2.04 23.22
C VAL A 99 -1.68 0.70 23.28
N LYS A 100 -1.66 0.00 22.14
CA LYS A 100 -0.85 -1.21 21.98
C LYS A 100 0.58 -0.82 21.61
N GLU A 101 1.53 -1.23 22.42
CA GLU A 101 2.95 -1.02 22.15
C GLU A 101 3.54 -2.21 21.39
N GLU A 102 4.12 -1.96 20.23
CA GLU A 102 4.82 -2.97 19.43
C GLU A 102 6.27 -2.55 19.19
N ARG A 103 7.22 -3.44 19.50
CA ARG A 103 8.64 -3.24 19.18
C ARG A 103 8.93 -3.84 17.82
N VAL A 104 9.36 -3.01 16.89
CA VAL A 104 9.75 -3.42 15.53
C VAL A 104 11.26 -3.31 15.39
N TYR A 105 11.95 -4.45 15.25
CA TYR A 105 13.36 -4.48 14.90
C TYR A 105 13.52 -4.41 13.39
N LYS A 106 14.09 -3.32 12.87
CA LYS A 106 14.38 -3.15 11.45
C LYS A 106 15.89 -3.31 11.23
N PRO A 107 16.33 -4.21 10.34
CA PRO A 107 17.75 -4.40 10.10
C PRO A 107 18.32 -3.15 9.41
N GLU A 108 19.38 -2.60 10.01
CA GLU A 108 20.16 -1.52 9.41
C GLU A 108 21.00 -2.00 8.23
N LYS A 109 21.47 -1.05 7.41
CA LYS A 109 22.25 -1.36 6.19
C LYS A 109 23.42 -2.31 6.46
N ARG A 110 24.20 -2.05 7.52
CA ARG A 110 25.36 -2.86 7.89
C ARG A 110 24.99 -4.30 8.25
N LEU A 111 23.85 -4.51 8.92
CA LEU A 111 23.39 -5.86 9.24
C LEU A 111 22.94 -6.60 7.97
N LYS A 112 22.32 -5.91 7.01
CA LYS A 112 21.93 -6.51 5.72
C LYS A 112 23.13 -6.95 4.88
N GLU A 113 24.21 -6.18 4.91
CA GLU A 113 25.46 -6.51 4.21
C GLU A 113 26.11 -7.74 4.85
N LEU A 114 26.31 -7.73 6.18
CA LEU A 114 26.89 -8.84 6.92
C LEU A 114 26.06 -10.13 6.87
N ALA A 115 24.73 -10.01 6.74
CA ALA A 115 23.85 -11.18 6.65
C ALA A 115 24.10 -12.05 5.41
N LEU A 116 24.76 -11.51 4.38
CA LEU A 116 25.09 -12.24 3.16
C LEU A 116 26.39 -13.05 3.33
N ASP A 117 27.29 -12.57 4.20
CA ASP A 117 28.54 -13.24 4.57
C ASP A 117 28.24 -14.36 5.60
N ASP A 118 28.92 -15.51 5.46
CA ASP A 118 28.57 -16.74 6.20
C ASP A 118 29.20 -16.79 7.62
N ASP A 119 28.72 -15.90 8.49
CA ASP A 119 29.26 -15.70 9.84
C ASP A 119 28.34 -16.23 10.97
N GLY A 120 27.41 -17.15 10.66
CA GLY A 120 26.46 -17.72 11.65
C GLY A 120 25.28 -16.82 12.03
N LEU A 121 25.28 -15.53 11.62
CA LEU A 121 24.17 -14.60 11.83
C LEU A 121 22.89 -14.98 11.07
N LYS A 122 23.01 -15.78 10.00
CA LYS A 122 21.91 -16.22 9.14
C LYS A 122 20.84 -17.02 9.90
N GLU A 123 21.20 -17.73 10.96
CA GLU A 123 20.26 -18.51 11.77
C GLU A 123 19.21 -17.65 12.47
N CYS A 124 19.53 -16.38 12.74
CA CYS A 124 18.65 -15.41 13.39
C CYS A 124 17.91 -14.50 12.40
N LEU A 125 18.11 -14.69 11.08
CA LEU A 125 17.61 -13.80 10.04
C LEU A 125 16.79 -14.58 9.01
N GLU A 126 15.57 -14.10 8.73
CA GLU A 126 14.79 -14.59 7.61
C GLU A 126 15.25 -13.90 6.31
N ILE A 127 16.19 -14.52 5.61
CA ILE A 127 16.72 -14.01 4.35
C ILE A 127 15.92 -14.61 3.20
N LYS A 128 15.14 -13.79 2.52
CA LYS A 128 14.41 -14.14 1.30
C LYS A 128 14.81 -13.20 0.18
N GLU A 129 15.02 -13.74 -1.01
CA GLU A 129 15.19 -12.91 -2.20
C GLU A 129 13.92 -12.08 -2.41
N LYS A 130 14.10 -10.77 -2.59
CA LYS A 130 12.96 -9.89 -2.83
C LYS A 130 12.42 -10.16 -4.23
N ALA A 131 11.11 -10.36 -4.33
CA ALA A 131 10.44 -10.44 -5.63
C ALA A 131 10.78 -9.17 -6.47
N PRO A 132 11.04 -9.33 -7.79
CA PRO A 132 11.26 -8.20 -8.67
C PRO A 132 10.09 -7.21 -8.61
N SER A 133 10.41 -5.92 -8.50
CA SER A 133 9.42 -4.85 -8.58
C SER A 133 9.44 -4.27 -9.98
N ILE A 134 8.31 -4.33 -10.68
CA ILE A 134 8.15 -3.79 -12.04
C ILE A 134 7.23 -2.57 -11.95
N SER A 135 7.68 -1.43 -12.45
CA SER A 135 6.91 -0.19 -12.50
C SER A 135 7.13 0.51 -13.83
N LEU A 136 6.11 1.21 -14.32
CA LEU A 136 6.34 2.19 -15.39
C LEU A 136 7.20 3.33 -14.86
N MET A 137 8.12 3.79 -15.71
CA MET A 137 8.95 4.98 -15.49
C MET A 137 8.26 6.21 -16.04
#